data_AF-A0A6N7FQF9-F1
#
_entry.id   AF-A0A6N7FQF9-F1
#
_cell.length_a   1.000
_cell.length_b   1.000
_cell.length_c   1.000
_cell.angle_alpha   90.00
_cell.angle_beta   90.00
_cell.angle_gamma   90.00
#
_symmetry.space_group_name_H-M   'P 1'
#
loop_
_entity.id
_entity.type
_entity.pdbx_description
1 polymer ?
#
loop_
_entity_poly.entity_id
_entity_poly.type
_entity_poly.pdbx_seq_one_letter_code
_entity_poly.pdbx_strand_id
1 'polypeptide(L)'
;MGVEEYVDLDLDDFQRRSNERLLGLVDRHRASIERELGVPFTIIDRDHRIELVVGERPVYVASTTASGRLLLTDVSGRFDGRL
;
A
#
# COMPACT_ATOMS: atom_id res chain seq x y z
N MET A 1 -28.12 0.67 20.87
CA MET A 1 -27.74 1.24 19.57
C MET A 1 -27.15 2.60 19.85
N GLY A 2 -25.85 2.61 20.14
CA GLY A 2 -25.09 3.82 20.44
C GLY A 2 -24.42 4.34 19.17
N VAL A 3 -24.23 5.65 19.10
CA VAL A 3 -23.49 6.35 18.04
C VAL A 3 -22.11 5.75 17.73
N GLU A 4 -21.49 5.04 18.68
CA GLU A 4 -20.19 4.37 18.53
C GLU A 4 -20.23 3.25 17.47
N GLU A 5 -21.32 2.48 17.40
CA GLU A 5 -21.47 1.36 16.45
C GLU A 5 -21.62 1.83 14.99
N TYR A 6 -22.17 3.03 14.78
CA TYR A 6 -22.30 3.63 13.45
C TYR A 6 -20.97 4.23 12.94
N VAL A 7 -20.15 4.77 13.85
CA VAL A 7 -18.87 5.38 13.51
C VAL A 7 -17.84 4.32 13.10
N ASP A 8 -17.82 3.16 13.77
CA ASP A 8 -16.92 2.06 13.41
C ASP A 8 -17.27 1.49 12.03
N LEU A 9 -18.55 1.27 11.74
CA LEU A 9 -19.01 0.77 10.44
C LEU A 9 -18.64 1.72 9.29
N ASP A 10 -18.78 3.03 9.51
CA ASP A 10 -18.41 4.06 8.53
C ASP A 10 -16.89 4.13 8.29
N LEU A 11 -16.08 3.86 9.32
CA LEU A 11 -14.62 3.89 9.21
C LEU A 11 -14.09 2.69 8.42
N ASP A 12 -14.59 1.48 8.67
CA ASP A 12 -14.22 0.27 7.94
C ASP A 12 -14.59 0.37 6.45
N ASP A 13 -15.80 0.86 6.15
CA ASP A 13 -16.27 1.06 4.79
C ASP A 13 -15.43 2.11 4.04
N PHE A 14 -15.07 3.20 4.73
CA PHE A 14 -14.19 4.22 4.19
C PHE A 14 -12.78 3.68 3.90
N GLN A 15 -12.22 2.90 4.82
CA GLN A 15 -10.90 2.29 4.66
C GLN A 15 -10.88 1.29 3.51
N ARG A 16 -11.91 0.43 3.40
CA ARG A 16 -12.04 -0.52 2.28
C ARG A 16 -12.04 0.19 0.93
N ARG A 17 -12.86 1.22 0.76
CA ARG A 17 -12.92 2.01 -0.49
C ARG A 17 -11.61 2.72 -0.79
N SER A 18 -10.92 3.18 0.25
CA SER A 18 -9.61 3.81 0.12
C SER A 18 -8.55 2.80 -0.35
N ASN A 19 -8.56 1.57 0.21
CA ASN A 19 -7.67 0.49 -0.20
C ASN A 19 -7.95 0.05 -1.64
N GLU A 20 -9.21 -0.10 -2.05
CA GLU A 20 -9.56 -0.42 -3.45
C GLU A 20 -8.98 0.61 -4.44
N ARG A 21 -9.08 1.90 -4.12
CA ARG A 21 -8.51 2.98 -4.94
C ARG A 21 -6.98 2.93 -4.95
N LEU A 22 -6.37 2.69 -3.80
CA LEU A 22 -4.92 2.57 -3.66
C LEU A 22 -4.38 1.38 -4.44
N LEU A 23 -5.05 0.23 -4.39
CA LEU A 23 -4.72 -0.94 -5.20
C LEU A 23 -4.76 -0.62 -6.69
N GLY A 24 -5.80 0.09 -7.15
CA GLY A 24 -5.87 0.55 -8.54
C GLY A 24 -4.80 1.57 -8.94
N LEU A 25 -4.24 2.32 -7.99
CA LEU A 25 -3.06 3.17 -8.23
C LEU A 25 -1.78 2.33 -8.33
N VAL A 26 -1.57 1.40 -7.39
CA VAL A 26 -0.41 0.50 -7.39
C VAL A 26 -0.38 -0.32 -8.67
N ASP A 27 -1.50 -0.86 -9.12
CA ASP A 27 -1.58 -1.68 -10.33
C ASP A 27 -1.22 -0.88 -11.59
N ARG A 28 -1.74 0.35 -11.73
CA ARG A 28 -1.38 1.27 -12.82
C ARG A 28 0.11 1.59 -12.87
N HIS A 29 0.77 1.65 -11.72
CA HIS A 29 2.19 1.95 -11.60
C HIS A 29 3.08 0.70 -11.49
N ARG A 30 2.50 -0.51 -11.48
CA ARG A 30 3.20 -1.79 -11.22
C ARG A 30 4.46 -1.92 -12.08
N ALA A 31 4.33 -1.74 -13.39
CA ALA A 31 5.46 -1.88 -14.30
C ALA A 31 6.61 -0.88 -14.06
N SER A 32 6.30 0.33 -13.56
CA SER A 32 7.33 1.31 -13.17
C SER A 32 8.03 0.87 -11.89
N ILE A 33 7.24 0.46 -10.90
CA ILE A 33 7.74 0.06 -9.58
C ILE A 33 8.61 -1.19 -9.69
N GLU A 34 8.18 -2.21 -10.46
CA GLU A 34 8.97 -3.42 -10.71
C GLU A 34 10.27 -3.11 -11.46
N ARG A 35 10.25 -2.12 -12.38
CA ARG A 35 11.46 -1.66 -13.07
C ARG A 35 12.44 -0.98 -12.12
N GLU A 36 11.93 -0.15 -11.20
CA GLU A 36 12.75 0.53 -10.19
C GLU A 36 13.32 -0.45 -9.16
N LEU A 37 12.55 -1.48 -8.79
CA LEU A 37 12.98 -2.57 -7.92
C LEU A 37 13.93 -3.57 -8.61
N GLY A 38 13.84 -3.69 -9.94
CA GLY A 38 14.53 -4.72 -10.72
C GLY A 38 13.95 -6.13 -10.59
N VAL A 39 12.83 -6.28 -9.86
CA VAL A 39 12.19 -7.56 -9.55
C VAL A 39 10.67 -7.38 -9.40
N PRO A 40 9.87 -8.43 -9.65
CA PRO A 40 8.44 -8.40 -9.40
C PRO A 40 8.13 -8.32 -7.90
N PHE A 41 7.00 -7.71 -7.55
CA PHE A 41 6.49 -7.65 -6.18
C PHE A 41 5.06 -8.21 -6.08
N THR A 42 4.71 -8.61 -4.86
CA THR A 42 3.35 -8.98 -4.46
C THR A 42 2.76 -7.88 -3.59
N ILE A 43 1.43 -7.72 -3.63
CA ILE A 43 0.72 -6.77 -2.79
C ILE A 43 0.07 -7.54 -1.64
N ILE A 44 0.24 -7.08 -0.41
CA ILE A 44 -0.39 -7.63 0.78
C ILE A 44 -1.16 -6.51 1.49
N ASP A 45 -2.41 -6.79 1.86
CA ASP A 45 -3.16 -5.94 2.80
C ASP A 45 -2.96 -6.51 4.21
N ARG A 46 -2.27 -5.74 5.08
CA ARG A 46 -2.05 -6.08 6.48
C ARG A 46 -2.63 -4.97 7.34
N ASP A 47 -3.71 -5.24 8.05
CA ASP A 47 -4.34 -4.27 8.96
C ASP A 47 -4.62 -2.92 8.28
N HIS A 48 -5.23 -2.95 7.09
CA HIS A 48 -5.54 -1.80 6.24
C HIS A 48 -4.32 -1.06 5.68
N ARG A 49 -3.13 -1.66 5.79
CA ARG A 49 -1.88 -1.16 5.21
C ARG A 49 -1.52 -1.99 3.99
N ILE A 50 -1.45 -1.32 2.85
CA ILE A 50 -1.02 -1.96 1.60
C ILE A 50 0.51 -2.00 1.56
N GLU A 51 1.07 -3.19 1.66
CA GLU A 51 2.50 -3.49 1.56
C GLU A 51 2.83 -4.05 0.17
N LEU A 52 3.94 -3.59 -0.38
CA LEU A 52 4.58 -4.22 -1.54
C LEU A 52 5.73 -5.07 -1.02
N VAL A 53 5.70 -6.35 -1.39
CA VAL A 53 6.56 -7.39 -0.84
C VAL A 53 7.35 -8.05 -1.96
N VAL A 54 8.65 -8.17 -1.76
CA VAL A 54 9.55 -8.92 -2.64
C VAL A 54 10.03 -10.15 -1.89
N GLY A 55 9.71 -11.34 -2.42
CA GLY A 55 9.88 -12.59 -1.68
C GLY A 55 9.02 -12.59 -0.41
N GLU A 56 9.67 -12.63 0.76
CA GLU A 56 8.99 -12.60 2.07
C GLU A 56 9.20 -11.27 2.81
N ARG A 57 9.73 -10.24 2.14
CA ARG A 57 10.13 -8.98 2.77
C ARG A 57 9.36 -7.78 2.24
N PRO A 58 8.75 -6.96 3.12
CA PRO A 58 8.14 -5.71 2.70
C PRO A 58 9.23 -4.72 2.27
N VAL A 59 9.05 -4.13 1.09
CA VAL A 59 9.96 -3.13 0.53
C VAL A 59 9.34 -1.73 0.55
N TYR A 60 8.05 -1.65 0.21
CA TYR A 60 7.30 -0.39 0.25
C TYR A 60 6.00 -0.54 0.99
N VAL A 61 5.56 0.58 1.55
CA VAL A 61 4.19 0.76 2.00
C VAL A 61 3.55 1.80 1.12
N ALA A 62 2.46 1.40 0.48
CA ALA A 62 1.70 2.25 -0.40
C ALA A 62 0.72 3.09 0.43
N SER A 63 0.59 4.34 0.03
CA SER A 63 -0.37 5.29 0.57
C SER A 63 -0.80 6.24 -0.55
N THR A 64 -1.79 7.07 -0.27
CA THR A 64 -2.24 8.11 -1.20
C THR A 64 -1.96 9.48 -0.60
N THR A 65 -1.36 10.38 -1.37
CA THR A 65 -1.25 11.79 -0.97
C THR A 65 -2.63 12.46 -0.91
N ALA A 66 -2.73 13.62 -0.25
CA ALA A 66 -3.97 14.43 -0.25
C ALA A 66 -4.47 14.79 -1.67
N SER A 67 -3.58 14.78 -2.67
CA SER A 67 -3.92 15.05 -4.07
C SER A 67 -4.34 13.81 -4.88
N GLY A 68 -4.46 12.64 -4.25
CA GLY A 68 -4.86 11.39 -4.91
C GLY A 68 -3.72 10.68 -5.65
N ARG A 69 -2.47 11.10 -5.46
CA ARG A 69 -1.28 10.46 -6.06
C ARG A 69 -0.76 9.31 -5.20
N LEU A 70 -0.24 8.26 -5.85
CA LEU A 70 0.46 7.17 -5.18
C LEU A 70 1.71 7.72 -4.48
N LEU A 71 1.89 7.35 -3.21
CA LEU A 71 3.09 7.58 -2.43
C LEU A 71 3.60 6.23 -1.92
N LEU A 72 4.85 5.91 -2.23
CA LEU A 72 5.53 4.72 -1.74
C LEU A 72 6.53 5.13 -0.67
N THR A 73 6.37 4.58 0.54
CA THR A 73 7.32 4.77 1.63
C THR A 73 8.23 3.55 1.70
N ASP A 74 9.54 3.76 1.54
CA ASP A 74 10.53 2.70 1.71
C ASP A 74 10.53 2.22 3.16
N VAL A 75 10.29 0.92 3.33
CA VAL A 75 10.34 0.22 4.62
C VAL A 75 11.29 -0.98 4.59
N SER A 76 12.07 -1.11 3.52
CA SER A 76 13.07 -2.17 3.36
C SER A 76 14.17 -2.08 4.42
N GLY A 77 14.24 -0.96 5.15
CA GLY A 77 15.15 -0.73 6.26
C GLY A 77 16.59 -0.46 5.85
N ARG A 78 17.00 -0.84 4.62
CA ARG A 78 18.29 -0.60 3.96
C ARG A 78 18.46 -1.60 2.82
N PHE A 79 18.40 -1.15 1.57
CA PHE A 79 19.26 -1.66 0.49
C PHE A 79 20.71 -1.12 0.69
N ASP A 80 21.28 -1.24 1.89
CA ASP A 80 22.69 -0.88 2.17
C ASP A 80 23.57 -2.03 1.69
N GLY A 81 24.07 -1.90 0.47
CA GLY A 81 25.21 -2.66 0.00
C GLY A 81 24.92 -3.69 -1.10
N ARG A 82 25.34 -3.31 -2.32
CA ARG A 82 25.65 -4.17 -3.48
C ARG A 82 24.47 -4.67 -4.33
N LEU A 83 24.29 -3.98 -5.45
CA LEU A 83 24.34 -4.59 -6.78
C LEU A 83 25.52 -3.99 -7.55
#